data_AF-A0AAD8KFZ2-F1
#
_entry.id   AF-A0AAD8KFZ2-F1
#
_cell.length_a   1.000
_cell.length_b   1.000
_cell.length_c   1.000
_cell.angle_alpha   90.00
_cell.angle_beta   90.00
_cell.angle_gamma   90.00
#
_symmetry.space_group_name_H-M   'P 1'
#
loop_
_entity.id
_entity.type
_entity.pdbx_description
1 polymer ?
#
loop_
_entity_poly.entity_id
_entity_poly.type
_entity_poly.pdbx_seq_one_letter_code
_entity_poly.pdbx_strand_id
1 'polypeptide(L)'
;MQDNVLAQLYKTQNILRSLQTIAASSSPELNSKLVRVSIQLLKMYTSMKKIQKDKDVEPTEFEQSVAQALFDLENTHQELKSDLKDLYINTANQFDVSGNRKVIVIHVPYRLRKSFRKIHTKLVRELEKKFSGKDVVFIATRRIVKPPKKGSAAQRPRSRTLTAVHDAMLEDVVHPAEIVGKRVRHRLDGSKIIKILLDPKARNDTEYKLETFSGVYRKLSGKDVVFEYPAVTEA
;
A
#
# COMPACT_ATOMS: atom_id res chain seq x y z
N MET A 1 -10.22 18.81 -17.00
CA MET A 1 -9.38 17.65 -16.57
C MET A 1 -9.63 16.40 -17.41
N GLN A 2 -10.87 16.11 -17.84
CA GLN A 2 -11.16 15.00 -18.76
C GLN A 2 -10.64 15.23 -20.19
N ASP A 3 -10.59 16.49 -20.65
CA ASP A 3 -10.16 16.83 -22.02
C ASP A 3 -8.67 16.60 -22.28
N ASN A 4 -7.82 16.75 -21.26
CA ASN A 4 -6.37 16.53 -21.38
C ASN A 4 -6.03 15.04 -21.49
N VAL A 5 -6.82 14.19 -20.84
CA VAL A 5 -6.66 12.72 -20.90
C VAL A 5 -7.12 12.21 -22.26
N LEU A 6 -8.24 12.71 -22.79
CA LEU A 6 -8.70 12.41 -24.14
C LEU A 6 -7.71 12.92 -25.20
N ALA A 7 -7.18 14.14 -25.06
CA ALA A 7 -6.17 14.67 -25.99
C ALA A 7 -4.88 13.84 -25.99
N GLN A 8 -4.42 13.35 -24.82
CA GLN A 8 -3.27 12.44 -24.72
C GLN A 8 -3.58 11.05 -25.31
N LEU A 9 -4.78 10.52 -25.13
CA LEU A 9 -5.22 9.26 -25.75
C LEU A 9 -5.30 9.37 -27.28
N TYR A 10 -5.77 10.49 -27.82
CA TYR A 10 -5.77 10.74 -29.26
C TYR A 10 -4.36 10.93 -29.81
N LYS A 11 -3.48 11.63 -29.08
CA LYS A 11 -2.06 11.81 -29.47
C LYS A 11 -1.31 10.48 -29.47
N THR A 12 -1.57 9.61 -28.50
CA THR A 12 -1.00 8.25 -28.43
C THR A 12 -1.58 7.31 -29.49
N GLN A 13 -2.87 7.39 -29.81
CA GLN A 13 -3.47 6.65 -30.92
C GLN A 13 -2.90 7.06 -32.28
N ASN A 14 -2.63 8.35 -32.50
CA ASN A 14 -2.00 8.82 -33.74
C ASN A 14 -0.53 8.39 -33.86
N ILE A 15 0.21 8.34 -32.75
CA ILE A 15 1.58 7.78 -32.72
C ILE A 15 1.55 6.26 -32.99
N LEU A 16 0.56 5.53 -32.47
CA LEU A 16 0.40 4.10 -32.76
C LEU A 16 0.06 3.84 -34.24
N ARG A 17 -0.81 4.67 -34.84
CA ARG A 17 -1.13 4.59 -36.28
C ARG A 17 0.05 4.95 -37.17
N SER A 18 0.84 5.97 -36.83
CA SER A 18 2.04 6.32 -37.61
C SER A 18 3.12 5.22 -37.51
N LEU A 19 3.29 4.60 -36.34
CA LEU A 19 4.19 3.45 -36.16
C LEU A 19 3.71 2.20 -36.92
N GLN A 20 2.40 1.94 -37.00
CA GLN A 20 1.84 0.87 -37.85
C GLN A 20 2.07 1.11 -39.34
N THR A 21 2.15 2.36 -39.77
CA THR A 21 2.43 2.72 -41.18
C THR A 21 3.92 2.53 -41.51
N ILE A 22 4.82 2.78 -40.55
CA ILE A 22 6.27 2.54 -40.67
C ILE A 22 6.61 1.04 -40.61
N ALA A 23 5.82 0.25 -39.86
CA ALA A 23 5.95 -1.21 -39.77
C ALA A 23 5.69 -1.95 -41.09
N ALA A 24 4.99 -1.31 -42.04
CA ALA A 24 4.71 -1.90 -43.36
C ALA A 24 5.92 -1.88 -44.31
N SER A 25 7.03 -1.22 -43.96
CA SER A 25 8.19 -1.04 -44.83
C SER A 25 9.54 -1.55 -44.27
N SER A 26 9.56 -2.38 -43.22
CA SER A 26 10.82 -2.88 -42.63
C SER A 26 10.75 -4.30 -42.06
N SER A 27 11.93 -4.93 -41.91
CA SER A 27 12.15 -6.35 -41.64
C SER A 27 11.34 -6.93 -40.46
N PRO A 28 10.92 -8.21 -40.52
CA PRO A 28 10.04 -8.84 -39.52
C PRO A 28 10.59 -8.81 -38.07
N GLU A 29 11.90 -8.75 -37.90
CA GLU A 29 12.54 -8.60 -36.58
C GLU A 29 12.28 -7.22 -35.94
N LEU A 30 12.29 -6.14 -36.73
CA LEU A 30 12.00 -4.79 -36.24
C LEU A 30 10.52 -4.66 -35.83
N ASN A 31 9.62 -5.33 -36.56
CA ASN A 31 8.20 -5.40 -36.19
C ASN A 31 7.98 -6.13 -34.87
N SER A 32 8.69 -7.24 -34.61
CA SER A 32 8.59 -7.94 -33.32
C SER A 32 9.09 -7.08 -32.14
N LYS A 33 10.16 -6.30 -32.34
CA LYS A 33 10.71 -5.36 -31.35
C LYS A 33 9.78 -4.17 -31.13
N LEU A 34 9.22 -3.59 -32.18
CA LEU A 34 8.25 -2.49 -32.10
C LEU A 34 6.95 -2.91 -31.42
N VAL A 35 6.44 -4.11 -31.72
CA VAL A 35 5.27 -4.69 -31.04
C VAL A 35 5.56 -4.92 -29.55
N ARG A 36 6.75 -5.43 -29.20
CA ARG A 36 7.17 -5.51 -27.79
C ARG A 36 7.23 -4.15 -27.11
N VAL A 37 7.87 -3.16 -27.73
CA VAL A 37 8.01 -1.81 -27.17
C VAL A 37 6.65 -1.12 -27.02
N SER A 38 5.76 -1.26 -28.00
CA SER A 38 4.40 -0.69 -27.94
C SER A 38 3.51 -1.40 -26.92
N ILE A 39 3.58 -2.73 -26.80
CA ILE A 39 2.92 -3.47 -25.71
C ILE A 39 3.48 -3.05 -24.35
N GLN A 40 4.79 -2.83 -24.25
CA GLN A 40 5.44 -2.39 -23.01
C GLN A 40 5.05 -0.97 -22.63
N LEU A 41 4.96 -0.06 -23.60
CA LEU A 41 4.42 1.29 -23.42
C LEU A 41 2.94 1.26 -23.00
N LEU A 42 2.10 0.45 -23.65
CA LEU A 42 0.68 0.28 -23.27
C LEU A 42 0.52 -0.29 -21.85
N LYS A 43 1.38 -1.26 -21.46
CA LYS A 43 1.43 -1.77 -20.09
C LYS A 43 1.83 -0.67 -19.09
N MET A 44 2.84 0.14 -19.40
CA MET A 44 3.22 1.28 -18.56
C MET A 44 2.10 2.32 -18.43
N TYR A 45 1.38 2.64 -19.50
CA TYR A 45 0.27 3.60 -19.45
C TYR A 45 -0.96 3.06 -18.68
N THR A 46 -1.16 1.74 -18.65
CA THR A 46 -2.30 1.12 -17.95
C THR A 46 -2.01 0.86 -16.48
N SER A 47 -0.78 0.51 -16.11
CA SER A 47 -0.37 0.39 -14.70
C SER A 47 -0.33 1.73 -13.97
N MET A 48 -0.07 2.83 -14.68
CA MET A 48 -0.17 4.19 -14.12
C MET A 48 -1.58 4.54 -13.60
N LYS A 49 -2.64 3.88 -14.08
CA LYS A 49 -4.00 4.07 -13.52
C LYS A 49 -4.15 3.56 -12.08
N LYS A 50 -3.24 2.69 -11.63
CA LYS A 50 -3.24 2.13 -10.26
C LYS A 50 -2.51 3.01 -9.25
N ILE A 51 -1.82 4.06 -9.68
CA ILE A 51 -1.20 5.04 -8.78
C ILE A 51 -1.91 6.37 -8.94
N GLN A 52 -2.36 6.92 -7.82
CA GLN A 52 -2.84 8.29 -7.78
C GLN A 52 -2.23 9.00 -6.58
N LYS A 53 -1.26 9.89 -6.86
CA LYS A 53 -0.67 10.74 -5.82
C LYS A 53 -1.49 11.99 -5.59
N ASP A 54 -1.47 12.46 -4.36
CA ASP A 54 -1.94 13.80 -4.04
C ASP A 54 -0.90 14.81 -4.57
N LYS A 55 -1.36 15.85 -5.30
CA LYS A 55 -0.56 16.97 -5.85
C LYS A 55 0.25 16.71 -7.12
N ASP A 56 -0.17 15.79 -7.98
CA ASP A 56 0.41 15.59 -9.33
C ASP A 56 1.93 15.34 -9.35
N VAL A 57 2.47 14.80 -8.26
CA VAL A 57 3.89 14.42 -8.17
C VAL A 57 4.13 13.16 -8.99
N GLU A 58 5.24 13.10 -9.72
CA GLU A 58 5.61 11.92 -10.50
C GLU A 58 5.84 10.68 -9.59
N PRO A 59 5.41 9.48 -10.01
CA PRO A 59 5.63 8.25 -9.25
C PRO A 59 7.10 7.83 -9.32
N THR A 60 7.62 7.37 -8.19
CA THR A 60 8.99 6.82 -8.11
C THR A 60 9.06 5.48 -8.83
N GLU A 61 10.25 5.08 -9.27
CA GLU A 61 10.47 3.79 -9.94
C GLU A 61 9.94 2.61 -9.11
N PHE A 62 10.12 2.67 -7.79
CA PHE A 62 9.62 1.65 -6.88
C PHE A 62 8.08 1.60 -6.86
N GLU A 63 7.40 2.75 -6.80
CA GLU A 63 5.94 2.80 -6.88
C GLU A 63 5.43 2.23 -8.20
N GLN A 64 6.08 2.58 -9.32
CA GLN A 64 5.74 2.04 -10.64
C GLN A 64 5.85 0.51 -10.66
N SER A 65 6.87 -0.07 -10.00
CA SER A 65 7.00 -1.52 -9.88
C SER A 65 5.85 -2.17 -9.10
N VAL A 66 5.39 -1.53 -8.01
CA VAL A 66 4.25 -2.01 -7.21
C VAL A 66 2.94 -1.90 -7.99
N ALA A 67 2.76 -0.83 -8.76
CA ALA A 67 1.59 -0.65 -9.59
C ALA A 67 1.52 -1.63 -10.77
N GLN A 68 2.68 -1.92 -11.37
CA GLN A 68 2.78 -2.98 -12.37
C GLN A 68 2.39 -4.33 -11.77
N ALA A 69 2.88 -4.65 -10.57
CA ALA A 69 2.51 -5.88 -9.88
C ALA A 69 0.99 -5.96 -9.63
N LEU A 70 0.35 -4.87 -9.17
CA LEU A 70 -1.10 -4.82 -8.97
C LEU A 70 -1.89 -5.00 -10.28
N PHE A 71 -1.41 -4.42 -11.38
CA PHE A 71 -2.04 -4.58 -12.70
C PHE A 71 -1.89 -6.01 -13.25
N ASP A 72 -0.73 -6.63 -13.05
CA ASP A 72 -0.52 -8.03 -13.43
C ASP A 72 -1.44 -8.97 -12.64
N LEU A 73 -1.66 -8.70 -11.35
CA LEU A 73 -2.58 -9.46 -10.50
C LEU A 73 -4.04 -9.32 -10.95
N GLU A 74 -4.47 -8.13 -11.37
CA GLU A 74 -5.81 -7.91 -11.92
C GLU A 74 -6.06 -8.77 -13.18
N ASN A 75 -5.04 -8.98 -14.01
CA ASN A 75 -5.16 -9.74 -15.24
C ASN A 75 -4.98 -11.25 -15.04
N THR A 76 -4.19 -11.66 -14.04
CA THR A 76 -3.89 -13.07 -13.78
C THR A 76 -5.03 -13.78 -13.05
N HIS A 77 -5.79 -13.08 -12.21
CA HIS A 77 -6.82 -13.69 -11.36
C HIS A 77 -8.20 -13.12 -11.64
N GLN A 78 -9.08 -13.93 -12.23
CA GLN A 78 -10.45 -13.53 -12.58
C GLN A 78 -11.30 -13.15 -11.35
N GLU A 79 -11.08 -13.79 -10.20
CA GLU A 79 -11.79 -13.46 -8.95
C GLU A 79 -11.45 -12.07 -8.41
N LEU A 80 -10.17 -11.69 -8.43
CA LEU A 80 -9.70 -10.41 -7.89
C LEU A 80 -9.92 -9.26 -8.85
N LYS A 81 -10.21 -9.54 -10.12
CA LYS A 81 -10.34 -8.54 -11.17
C LYS A 81 -11.43 -7.51 -10.87
N SER A 82 -12.59 -7.98 -10.42
CA SER A 82 -13.73 -7.10 -10.13
C SER A 82 -13.43 -6.12 -8.99
N ASP A 83 -12.83 -6.61 -7.90
CA ASP A 83 -12.45 -5.81 -6.75
C ASP A 83 -11.25 -4.90 -7.04
N LEU A 84 -10.22 -5.39 -7.75
CA LEU A 84 -8.99 -4.64 -8.01
C LEU A 84 -9.18 -3.52 -9.04
N LYS A 85 -10.12 -3.63 -9.97
CA LYS A 85 -10.32 -2.67 -11.07
C LYS A 85 -10.38 -1.22 -10.59
N ASP A 86 -11.17 -0.96 -9.55
CA ASP A 86 -11.41 0.38 -9.00
C ASP A 86 -10.42 0.77 -7.90
N LEU A 87 -9.53 -0.14 -7.50
CA LEU A 87 -8.54 0.11 -6.47
C LEU A 87 -7.28 0.74 -7.04
N TYR A 88 -6.77 1.73 -6.31
CA TYR A 88 -5.52 2.40 -6.58
C TYR A 88 -4.79 2.70 -5.27
N ILE A 89 -3.49 2.95 -5.37
CA ILE A 89 -2.60 3.26 -4.26
C ILE A 89 -2.11 4.70 -4.35
N ASN A 90 -1.80 5.30 -3.20
CA ASN A 90 -1.24 6.66 -3.16
C ASN A 90 0.27 6.62 -3.31
N THR A 91 0.94 5.88 -2.42
CA THR A 91 2.40 5.79 -2.38
C THR A 91 2.81 4.39 -1.91
N ALA A 92 4.05 4.01 -2.21
CA ALA A 92 4.64 2.78 -1.73
C ALA A 92 6.07 3.06 -1.28
N ASN A 93 6.38 2.68 -0.05
CA ASN A 93 7.68 2.91 0.56
C ASN A 93 8.31 1.58 0.98
N GLN A 94 9.63 1.48 0.86
CA GLN A 94 10.38 0.35 1.36
C GLN A 94 11.11 0.75 2.66
N PHE A 95 11.03 -0.10 3.68
CA PHE A 95 11.75 0.06 4.94
C PHE A 95 12.61 -1.17 5.23
N ASP A 96 13.77 -0.94 5.83
CA ASP A 96 14.59 -2.01 6.39
C ASP A 96 14.20 -2.21 7.85
N VAL A 97 13.88 -3.46 8.21
CA VAL A 97 13.54 -3.88 9.58
C VAL A 97 14.68 -4.75 10.13
N SER A 98 14.71 -4.94 11.45
CA SER A 98 15.66 -5.82 12.12
C SER A 98 15.61 -7.24 11.53
N GLY A 99 16.76 -7.90 11.49
CA GLY A 99 16.90 -9.25 10.92
C GLY A 99 17.11 -9.33 9.40
N ASN A 100 17.65 -8.28 8.76
CA ASN A 100 17.89 -8.19 7.30
C ASN A 100 16.62 -8.34 6.43
N ARG A 101 15.43 -8.26 7.02
CA ARG A 101 14.16 -8.30 6.29
C ARG A 101 13.79 -6.90 5.83
N LYS A 102 13.37 -6.80 4.58
CA LYS A 102 12.84 -5.54 4.02
C LYS A 102 11.33 -5.63 3.96
N VAL A 103 10.68 -4.51 4.21
CA VAL A 103 9.22 -4.42 4.28
C VAL A 103 8.74 -3.38 3.30
N ILE A 104 7.67 -3.71 2.58
CA ILE A 104 6.99 -2.81 1.66
C ILE A 104 5.73 -2.30 2.34
N VAL A 105 5.66 -1.00 2.57
CA VAL A 105 4.48 -0.32 3.10
C VAL A 105 3.76 0.37 1.97
N ILE A 106 2.55 -0.10 1.69
CA ILE A 106 1.69 0.44 0.63
C ILE A 106 0.64 1.34 1.27
N HIS A 107 0.67 2.60 0.90
CA HIS A 107 -0.27 3.60 1.36
C HIS A 107 -1.50 3.64 0.46
N VAL A 108 -2.66 3.38 1.05
CA VAL A 108 -3.95 3.26 0.38
C VAL A 108 -4.84 4.45 0.74
N PRO A 109 -5.65 4.99 -0.19
CA PRO A 109 -6.67 5.98 0.15
C PRO A 109 -7.59 5.50 1.28
N TYR A 110 -7.82 6.35 2.29
CA TYR A 110 -8.72 6.02 3.41
C TYR A 110 -10.13 5.59 2.95
N ARG A 111 -10.62 6.13 1.83
CA ARG A 111 -11.93 5.79 1.23
C ARG A 111 -12.01 4.32 0.81
N LEU A 112 -10.90 3.77 0.29
CA LEU A 112 -10.83 2.42 -0.26
C LEU A 112 -10.39 1.36 0.76
N ARG A 113 -10.05 1.78 2.00
CA ARG A 113 -9.57 0.89 3.07
C ARG A 113 -10.46 -0.34 3.26
N LYS A 114 -11.79 -0.18 3.24
CA LYS A 114 -12.73 -1.30 3.44
C LYS A 114 -12.61 -2.34 2.33
N SER A 115 -12.50 -1.91 1.08
CA SER A 115 -12.33 -2.80 -0.07
C SER A 115 -11.00 -3.54 0.00
N PHE A 116 -9.90 -2.86 0.33
CA PHE A 116 -8.61 -3.51 0.55
C PHE A 116 -8.64 -4.52 1.70
N ARG A 117 -9.38 -4.26 2.79
CA ARG A 117 -9.52 -5.21 3.90
C ARG A 117 -10.23 -6.51 3.49
N LYS A 118 -11.22 -6.44 2.58
CA LYS A 118 -11.93 -7.64 2.08
C LYS A 118 -11.01 -8.60 1.34
N ILE A 119 -10.15 -8.06 0.48
CA ILE A 119 -9.24 -8.86 -0.37
C ILE A 119 -7.83 -9.02 0.22
N HIS A 120 -7.60 -8.53 1.44
CA HIS A 120 -6.27 -8.35 2.00
C HIS A 120 -5.44 -9.64 2.05
N THR A 121 -6.02 -10.73 2.56
CA THR A 121 -5.31 -12.00 2.74
C THR A 121 -4.82 -12.58 1.42
N LYS A 122 -5.64 -12.53 0.37
CA LYS A 122 -5.26 -12.95 -0.98
C LYS A 122 -4.20 -12.02 -1.58
N LEU A 123 -4.42 -10.71 -1.47
CA LEU A 123 -3.56 -9.69 -2.08
C LEU A 123 -2.15 -9.70 -1.47
N VAL A 124 -2.02 -9.79 -0.15
CA VAL A 124 -0.72 -9.87 0.54
C VAL A 124 0.05 -11.12 0.09
N ARG A 125 -0.60 -12.29 0.03
CA ARG A 125 0.05 -13.53 -0.40
C ARG A 125 0.61 -13.43 -1.82
N GLU A 126 -0.15 -12.84 -2.75
CA GLU A 126 0.31 -12.69 -4.14
C GLU A 126 1.42 -11.65 -4.30
N LEU A 127 1.37 -10.54 -3.55
CA LEU A 127 2.46 -9.57 -3.57
C LEU A 127 3.73 -10.10 -2.91
N GLU A 128 3.62 -10.89 -1.83
CA GLU A 128 4.79 -11.53 -1.19
C GLU A 128 5.45 -12.57 -2.10
N LYS A 129 4.68 -13.27 -2.94
CA LYS A 129 5.25 -14.14 -4.00
C LYS A 129 6.03 -13.33 -5.05
N LYS A 130 5.53 -12.17 -5.45
CA LYS A 130 6.19 -11.29 -6.45
C LYS A 130 7.43 -10.61 -5.86
N PHE A 131 7.35 -10.18 -4.61
CA PHE A 131 8.41 -9.53 -3.87
C PHE A 131 9.01 -10.51 -2.86
N SER A 132 9.66 -11.56 -3.39
CA SER A 132 10.27 -12.62 -2.58
C SER A 132 11.18 -12.05 -1.48
N GLY A 133 10.99 -12.51 -0.25
CA GLY A 133 11.79 -12.11 0.91
C GLY A 133 11.46 -10.72 1.47
N LYS A 134 10.35 -10.10 1.01
CA LYS A 134 9.85 -8.85 1.55
C LYS A 134 8.43 -9.03 2.08
N ASP A 135 8.19 -8.59 3.31
CA ASP A 135 6.84 -8.55 3.87
C ASP A 135 6.08 -7.35 3.32
N VAL A 136 4.77 -7.50 3.07
CA VAL A 136 3.92 -6.43 2.55
C VAL A 136 2.86 -6.03 3.57
N VAL A 137 2.76 -4.74 3.85
CA VAL A 137 1.78 -4.16 4.80
C VAL A 137 1.01 -3.02 4.15
N PHE A 138 -0.31 -3.01 4.35
CA PHE A 138 -1.21 -1.97 3.84
C PHE A 138 -1.56 -0.97 4.93
N ILE A 139 -1.42 0.32 4.66
CA ILE A 139 -1.74 1.39 5.60
C ILE A 139 -2.61 2.43 4.93
N ALA A 140 -3.70 2.84 5.58
CA ALA A 140 -4.52 3.92 5.04
C ALA A 140 -3.81 5.28 5.20
N THR A 141 -3.87 6.11 4.16
CA THR A 141 -3.39 7.50 4.22
C THR A 141 -4.32 8.33 5.11
N ARG A 142 -3.80 8.77 6.25
CA ARG A 142 -4.55 9.53 7.26
C ARG A 142 -3.89 10.89 7.47
N ARG A 143 -4.68 11.96 7.36
CA ARG A 143 -4.21 13.33 7.58
C ARG A 143 -4.26 13.69 9.06
N ILE A 144 -3.11 14.06 9.62
CA ILE A 144 -2.99 14.55 10.99
C ILE A 144 -3.10 16.07 10.98
N VAL A 145 -3.98 16.62 11.81
CA VAL A 145 -4.18 18.06 11.97
C VAL A 145 -3.65 18.49 13.34
N LYS A 146 -2.79 19.51 13.32
CA LYS A 146 -2.22 20.09 14.54
C LYS A 146 -3.33 20.63 15.45
N PRO A 147 -3.17 20.55 16.79
CA PRO A 147 -4.09 21.21 17.70
C PRO A 147 -4.28 22.69 17.32
N PRO A 148 -5.51 23.23 17.34
CA PRO A 148 -5.73 24.65 17.13
C PRO A 148 -5.00 25.47 18.21
N LYS A 149 -4.58 26.69 17.86
CA LYS A 149 -3.98 27.62 18.83
C LYS A 149 -5.03 28.04 19.86
N LYS A 150 -4.58 28.32 21.10
CA LYS A 150 -5.44 28.81 22.18
C LYS A 150 -6.18 30.07 21.72
N GLY A 151 -7.51 30.07 21.80
CA GLY A 151 -8.37 31.18 21.37
C GLY A 151 -8.91 31.10 19.93
N SER A 152 -8.56 30.08 19.14
CA SER A 152 -9.17 29.91 17.82
C SER A 152 -10.54 29.22 17.91
N ALA A 153 -11.54 29.72 17.20
CA ALA A 153 -12.85 29.08 17.08
C ALA A 153 -12.84 27.78 16.24
N ALA A 154 -11.77 27.52 15.49
CA ALA A 154 -11.67 26.36 14.60
C ALA A 154 -11.49 25.06 15.40
N GLN A 155 -12.53 24.21 15.41
CA GLN A 155 -12.46 22.90 16.05
C GLN A 155 -11.88 21.85 15.08
N ARG A 156 -10.84 21.13 15.53
CA ARG A 156 -10.31 20.00 14.76
C ARG A 156 -11.20 18.76 14.90
N PRO A 157 -11.42 17.99 13.82
CA PRO A 157 -12.09 16.70 13.92
C PRO A 157 -11.30 15.71 14.79
N ARG A 158 -11.99 14.95 15.67
CA ARG A 158 -11.35 13.96 16.56
C ARG A 158 -10.59 12.88 15.77
N SER A 159 -11.10 12.49 14.61
CA SER A 159 -10.50 11.50 13.71
C SER A 159 -9.16 11.93 13.11
N ARG A 160 -8.84 13.23 13.11
CA ARG A 160 -7.58 13.79 12.58
C ARG A 160 -6.59 14.18 13.67
N THR A 161 -6.79 13.66 14.89
CA THR A 161 -5.84 13.86 15.99
C THR A 161 -4.68 12.87 15.90
N LEU A 162 -3.50 13.25 16.41
CA LEU A 162 -2.31 12.39 16.42
C LEU A 162 -2.60 11.03 17.07
N THR A 163 -3.29 11.03 18.21
CA THR A 163 -3.62 9.82 18.97
C THR A 163 -4.56 8.91 18.18
N ALA A 164 -5.68 9.44 17.67
CA ALA A 164 -6.64 8.64 16.90
C ALA A 164 -6.04 8.07 15.62
N VAL A 165 -5.16 8.82 14.93
CA VAL A 165 -4.50 8.34 13.72
C VAL A 165 -3.49 7.23 14.05
N HIS A 166 -2.75 7.34 15.15
CA HIS A 166 -1.80 6.30 15.55
C HIS A 166 -2.51 5.00 15.96
N ASP A 167 -3.63 5.11 16.68
CA ASP A 167 -4.42 3.94 17.06
C ASP A 167 -5.03 3.25 15.84
N ALA A 168 -5.59 4.03 14.92
CA ALA A 168 -6.15 3.49 13.70
C ALA A 168 -5.09 2.97 12.71
N MET A 169 -3.84 3.44 12.82
CA MET A 169 -2.69 2.90 12.06
C MET A 169 -2.24 1.55 12.62
N LEU A 170 -2.28 1.35 13.95
CA LEU A 170 -2.03 0.04 14.55
C LEU A 170 -2.98 -1.02 14.02
N GLU A 171 -4.29 -0.71 13.97
CA GLU A 171 -5.30 -1.60 13.39
C GLU A 171 -5.03 -1.95 11.92
N ASP A 172 -4.51 -1.00 11.13
CA ASP A 172 -4.25 -1.23 9.71
C ASP A 172 -3.00 -2.12 9.52
N VAL A 173 -1.98 -1.97 10.38
CA VAL A 173 -0.73 -2.76 10.33
C VAL A 173 -0.95 -4.23 10.67
N VAL A 174 -1.81 -4.54 11.64
CA VAL A 174 -1.97 -5.91 12.15
C VAL A 174 -3.05 -6.73 11.45
N HIS A 175 -3.84 -6.12 10.56
CA HIS A 175 -4.86 -6.82 9.78
C HIS A 175 -4.20 -7.99 9.02
N PRO A 176 -4.74 -9.22 9.06
CA PRO A 176 -6.09 -9.63 9.46
C PRO A 176 -6.32 -9.88 10.96
N ALA A 177 -5.27 -9.85 11.80
CA ALA A 177 -5.44 -10.05 13.24
C ALA A 177 -6.15 -8.84 13.86
N GLU A 178 -7.03 -9.11 14.83
CA GLU A 178 -7.71 -8.06 15.59
C GLU A 178 -6.99 -7.79 16.92
N ILE A 179 -7.03 -6.54 17.35
CA ILE A 179 -6.43 -6.11 18.62
C ILE A 179 -7.46 -6.36 19.73
N VAL A 180 -7.16 -7.28 20.63
CA VAL A 180 -7.99 -7.60 21.80
C VAL A 180 -7.70 -6.65 22.95
N GLY A 181 -6.45 -6.24 23.11
CA GLY A 181 -6.05 -5.42 24.24
C GLY A 181 -4.85 -4.52 23.94
N LYS A 182 -4.76 -3.43 24.68
CA LYS A 182 -3.64 -2.49 24.60
C LYS A 182 -3.24 -2.06 26.00
N ARG A 183 -1.96 -2.24 26.32
CA ARG A 183 -1.36 -1.84 27.60
C ARG A 183 -0.16 -0.95 27.32
N VAL A 184 0.07 0.07 28.14
CA VAL A 184 1.25 0.92 28.01
C VAL A 184 2.07 0.75 29.28
N ARG A 185 3.28 0.20 29.13
CA ARG A 185 4.25 0.09 30.22
C ARG A 185 5.11 1.34 30.25
N HIS A 186 5.10 2.02 31.39
CA HIS A 186 6.01 3.11 31.68
C HIS A 186 7.24 2.55 32.41
N ARG A 187 8.44 2.82 31.89
CA ARG A 187 9.70 2.48 32.58
C ARG A 187 10.15 3.63 33.48
N LEU A 188 11.07 3.35 34.40
CA LEU A 188 11.70 4.35 35.27
C LEU A 188 12.42 5.44 34.47
N ASP A 189 13.01 5.08 33.33
CA ASP A 189 13.70 6.00 32.42
C ASP A 189 12.74 6.97 31.67
N GLY A 190 11.42 6.90 31.94
CA GLY A 190 10.39 7.67 31.24
C GLY A 190 10.00 7.12 29.86
N SER A 191 10.74 6.13 29.34
CA SER A 191 10.40 5.44 28.10
C SER A 191 9.07 4.67 28.22
N LYS A 192 8.31 4.64 27.13
CA LYS A 192 7.00 4.00 27.05
C LYS A 192 7.05 2.86 26.04
N ILE A 193 6.68 1.66 26.45
CA ILE A 193 6.45 0.54 25.54
C ILE A 193 4.95 0.28 25.46
N ILE A 194 4.41 0.21 24.25
CA ILE A 194 3.02 -0.19 24.04
C ILE A 194 3.01 -1.70 23.79
N LYS A 195 2.36 -2.44 24.68
CA LYS A 195 2.08 -3.87 24.52
C LYS A 195 0.70 -4.03 23.89
N ILE A 196 0.62 -4.69 22.75
CA ILE A 196 -0.61 -4.94 22.01
C ILE A 196 -0.89 -6.42 22.04
N LEU A 197 -2.08 -6.78 22.52
CA LEU A 197 -2.56 -8.13 22.58
C LEU A 197 -3.40 -8.42 21.33
N LEU A 198 -2.96 -9.38 20.53
CA LEU A 198 -3.66 -9.82 19.32
C LEU A 198 -4.57 -11.02 19.62
N ASP A 199 -5.61 -11.22 18.81
CA ASP A 199 -6.49 -12.38 18.92
C ASP A 199 -5.70 -13.68 18.60
N PRO A 200 -5.65 -14.67 19.51
CA PRO A 200 -4.96 -15.94 19.29
C PRO A 200 -5.49 -16.73 18.07
N LYS A 201 -6.71 -16.46 17.59
CA LYS A 201 -7.25 -17.15 16.39
C LYS A 201 -6.44 -16.88 15.12
N ALA A 202 -5.89 -15.68 14.98
CA ALA A 202 -5.12 -15.26 13.81
C ALA A 202 -3.61 -15.55 13.96
N ARG A 203 -3.20 -16.29 14.99
CA ARG A 203 -1.80 -16.54 15.33
C ARG A 203 -1.02 -17.18 14.19
N ASN A 204 -1.57 -18.23 13.58
CA ASN A 204 -0.91 -18.97 12.51
C ASN A 204 -0.60 -18.10 11.28
N ASP A 205 -1.43 -17.10 10.99
CA ASP A 205 -1.29 -16.23 9.82
C ASP A 205 -0.36 -15.02 10.07
N THR A 206 -0.14 -14.62 11.32
CA THR A 206 0.52 -13.32 11.62
C THR A 206 1.73 -13.43 12.55
N GLU A 207 1.98 -14.58 13.18
CA GLU A 207 3.12 -14.80 14.09
C GLU A 207 4.48 -14.56 13.43
N TYR A 208 4.63 -14.90 12.14
CA TYR A 208 5.89 -14.69 11.41
C TYR A 208 6.22 -13.22 11.11
N LYS A 209 5.25 -12.30 11.29
CA LYS A 209 5.33 -10.87 10.96
C LYS A 209 5.40 -9.93 12.17
N LEU A 210 5.40 -10.45 13.40
CA LEU A 210 5.33 -9.61 14.61
C LEU A 210 6.48 -8.59 14.70
N GLU A 211 7.69 -9.01 14.33
CA GLU A 211 8.87 -8.13 14.29
C GLU A 211 8.72 -7.04 13.22
N THR A 212 8.22 -7.42 12.04
CA THR A 212 7.89 -6.51 10.95
C THR A 212 6.88 -5.45 11.37
N PHE A 213 5.79 -5.83 12.05
CA PHE A 213 4.79 -4.87 12.53
C PHE A 213 5.38 -3.86 13.51
N SER A 214 6.24 -4.31 14.42
CA SER A 214 6.92 -3.43 15.38
C SER A 214 7.84 -2.44 14.65
N GLY A 215 8.65 -2.92 13.71
CA GLY A 215 9.56 -2.10 12.92
C GLY A 215 8.84 -1.04 12.08
N VAL A 216 7.77 -1.43 11.37
CA VAL A 216 6.96 -0.50 10.55
C VAL A 216 6.33 0.58 11.42
N TYR A 217 5.69 0.19 12.53
CA TYR A 217 5.04 1.17 13.39
C TYR A 217 6.04 2.10 14.06
N ARG A 218 7.22 1.60 14.44
CA ARG A 218 8.31 2.43 14.99
C ARG A 218 8.81 3.45 13.96
N LYS A 219 8.99 3.06 12.70
CA LYS A 219 9.43 3.97 11.63
C LYS A 219 8.39 5.04 11.30
N LEU A 220 7.10 4.70 11.29
CA LEU A 220 6.03 5.63 10.95
C LEU A 220 5.64 6.56 12.11
N SER A 221 5.67 6.05 13.34
CA SER A 221 5.12 6.76 14.51
C SER A 221 6.18 7.23 15.51
N GLY A 222 7.39 6.69 15.46
CA GLY A 222 8.44 6.92 16.45
C GLY A 222 8.19 6.27 17.81
N LYS A 223 7.17 5.41 17.95
CA LYS A 223 6.81 4.76 19.22
C LYS A 223 7.17 3.29 19.21
N ASP A 224 7.68 2.81 20.34
CA ASP A 224 8.04 1.41 20.51
C ASP A 224 6.81 0.57 20.87
N VAL A 225 6.60 -0.51 20.11
CA VAL A 225 5.47 -1.43 20.24
C VAL A 225 5.96 -2.86 20.30
N VAL A 226 5.34 -3.66 21.16
CA VAL A 226 5.54 -5.10 21.24
C VAL A 226 4.18 -5.76 21.06
N PHE A 227 4.10 -6.70 20.12
CA PHE A 227 2.91 -7.50 19.85
C PHE A 227 3.06 -8.85 20.56
N GLU A 228 2.02 -9.24 21.31
CA GLU A 228 1.97 -10.46 22.10
C GLU A 228 0.61 -11.14 21.87
N TYR A 229 0.58 -12.47 21.92
CA TYR A 229 -0.69 -13.20 22.04
C TYR A 229 -0.97 -13.45 23.53
N PRO A 230 -2.21 -13.26 24.00
CA PRO A 230 -2.56 -13.67 25.35
C PRO A 230 -2.35 -15.18 25.47
N ALA A 231 -1.68 -15.63 26.53
CA ALA A 231 -1.70 -17.04 26.89
C ALA A 231 -3.16 -17.40 27.18
N VAL A 232 -3.66 -18.46 26.52
CA VAL A 232 -5.02 -18.96 26.74
C VAL A 232 -5.15 -19.25 28.22
N THR A 233 -5.85 -18.37 28.94
CA THR A 233 -6.22 -18.63 30.32
C THR A 233 -7.52 -19.38 30.18
N GLU A 234 -7.43 -20.71 30.10
CA GLU A 234 -8.60 -21.58 30.22
C GLU A 234 -9.28 -21.22 31.55
N ALA A 235 -10.52 -20.74 31.46
CA ALA A 235 -11.37 -20.43 32.60
C ALA A 235 -12.33 -21.59 32.83
#